data_AF-A0A7C4HRX0-F1
#
_entry.id   AF-A0A7C4HRX0-F1
#
_cell.length_a   1.000
_cell.length_b   1.000
_cell.length_c   1.000
_cell.angle_alpha   90.00
_cell.angle_beta   90.00
_cell.angle_gamma   90.00
#
_symmetry.space_group_name_H-M   'P 1'
#
loop_
_entity.id
_entity.type
_entity.pdbx_description
1 polymer ?
#
loop_
_entity_poly.entity_id
_entity_poly.type
_entity_poly.pdbx_seq_one_letter_code
_entity_poly.pdbx_strand_id
1 'polypeptide(L)' 'MAIYRPSKSKKKAIEDVLRDLDPATRELARTVLENILREEALEVSVEELRKYVESIKKKQLTQ' A
#
# COMPACT_ATOMS: atom_id res chain seq x y z
N MET A 1 19.57 12.48 5.00
CA MET A 1 18.32 11.92 4.46
C MET A 1 18.27 10.43 4.80
N ALA A 2 17.46 10.04 5.80
CA ALA A 2 17.27 8.63 6.09
C ALA A 2 16.41 8.02 4.97
N ILE A 3 16.98 7.11 4.18
CA ILE A 3 16.21 6.35 3.19
C ILE A 3 15.35 5.37 4.01
N TYR A 4 14.08 5.68 4.19
CA TYR A 4 13.14 4.78 4.85
C TYR A 4 13.14 3.42 4.13
N ARG A 5 13.62 2.38 4.82
CA ARG A 5 13.52 1.00 4.36
C ARG A 5 12.42 0.34 5.17
N PRO A 6 11.26 0.01 4.57
CA PRO A 6 10.25 -0.77 5.26
C PRO A 6 10.87 -2.09 5.73
N SER A 7 10.64 -2.45 7.00
CA SER A 7 11.06 -3.74 7.56
C SER A 7 10.56 -4.89 6.69
N LYS A 8 11.31 -6.01 6.65
CA LYS A 8 10.94 -7.21 5.85
C LYS A 8 9.47 -7.63 6.05
N SER A 9 8.93 -7.51 7.27
CA SER A 9 7.51 -7.79 7.55
C SER A 9 6.52 -6.84 6.87
N LYS A 10 6.83 -5.54 6.77
CA LYS A 10 5.95 -4.55 6.10
C LYS A 10 5.91 -4.80 4.60
N LYS A 11 7.06 -5.11 3.98
CA LYS A 11 7.10 -5.50 2.57
C LYS A 11 6.22 -6.73 2.30
N LYS A 12 6.33 -7.76 3.14
CA LYS A 12 5.53 -8.97 3.00
C LYS A 12 4.03 -8.69 3.16
N ALA A 13 3.64 -7.87 4.14
CA ALA A 13 2.24 -7.46 4.32
C ALA A 13 1.69 -6.68 3.11
N ILE A 14 2.49 -5.80 2.52
CA ILE A 14 2.10 -5.09 1.29
C ILE A 14 1.94 -6.09 0.15
N GLU A 15 2.89 -6.99 -0.05
CA GLU A 15 2.78 -8.01 -1.09
C GLU A 15 1.57 -8.94 -0.91
N ASP A 16 1.23 -9.32 0.33
CA ASP A 16 0.03 -10.10 0.65
C ASP A 16 -1.25 -9.34 0.33
N VAL A 17 -1.33 -8.04 0.64
CA VAL A 17 -2.52 -7.21 0.34
C VAL A 17 -2.65 -6.96 -1.16
N LEU A 18 -1.53 -6.85 -1.87
CA LEU A 18 -1.49 -6.60 -3.31
C LEU A 18 -1.65 -7.87 -4.17
N ARG A 19 -1.60 -9.06 -3.57
CA ARG A 19 -1.54 -10.35 -4.28
C ARG A 19 -2.77 -10.61 -5.14
N ASP A 20 -3.95 -10.29 -4.62
CA ASP A 20 -5.24 -10.58 -5.27
C ASP A 20 -5.78 -9.40 -6.10
N LEU A 21 -4.93 -8.40 -6.38
CA LEU A 21 -5.31 -7.23 -7.17
C LEU A 21 -4.97 -7.42 -8.65
N ASP A 22 -5.84 -6.93 -9.51
CA ASP A 22 -5.57 -6.79 -10.94
C ASP A 22 -4.30 -5.95 -11.20
N PRO A 23 -3.55 -6.20 -12.28
CA PRO A 23 -2.26 -5.57 -12.54
C PRO A 23 -2.27 -4.04 -12.44
N ALA A 24 -3.31 -3.39 -12.97
CA ALA A 24 -3.46 -1.94 -12.95
C ALA A 24 -3.68 -1.40 -11.53
N THR A 25 -4.54 -2.05 -10.73
CA THR A 25 -4.82 -1.66 -9.35
C THR A 25 -3.64 -1.97 -8.43
N ARG A 26 -2.89 -3.05 -8.71
CA ARG A 26 -1.68 -3.44 -7.99
C ARG A 26 -0.59 -2.38 -8.08
N GLU A 27 -0.34 -1.82 -9.27
CA GLU A 27 0.70 -0.81 -9.48
C GLU A 27 0.33 0.53 -8.81
N LEU A 28 -0.93 0.94 -8.93
CA LEU A 28 -1.47 2.12 -8.23
C LEU A 28 -1.38 1.97 -6.71
N ALA A 29 -1.86 0.86 -6.17
CA ALA A 29 -1.81 0.58 -4.74
C ALA A 29 -0.36 0.49 -4.25
N ARG A 30 0.55 -0.14 -5.00
CA ARG A 30 1.98 -0.17 -4.67
C ARG A 30 2.57 1.23 -4.55
N THR A 31 2.30 2.09 -5.52
CA THR A 31 2.82 3.47 -5.53
C THR A 31 2.31 4.27 -4.34
N VAL A 32 1.01 4.17 -4.04
CA VAL A 32 0.40 4.85 -2.89
C VAL A 32 0.98 4.34 -1.58
N LEU A 33 1.12 3.02 -1.42
CA LEU A 33 1.66 2.43 -0.19
C LEU A 33 3.15 2.74 0.00
N GLU A 34 3.95 2.75 -1.07
CA GLU A 34 5.37 3.14 -1.01
C GLU A 34 5.53 4.64 -0.69
N ASN A 35 4.63 5.51 -1.16
CA ASN A 35 4.62 6.93 -0.82
C ASN A 35 4.22 7.18 0.64
N ILE A 36 3.13 6.56 1.12
CA ILE A 36 2.70 6.66 2.53
C ILE A 36 3.82 6.23 3.49
N LEU A 37 4.49 5.12 3.15
CA LEU A 37 5.62 4.63 3.92
C LEU A 37 6.82 5.59 3.92
N ARG A 38 7.05 6.30 2.82
CA ARG A 38 8.13 7.29 2.68
C ARG A 38 7.83 8.60 3.39
N GLU A 39 6.59 9.06 3.38
CA GLU A 39 6.22 10.37 3.90
C GLU A 39 6.13 10.41 5.42
N GLU A 40 5.72 9.33 6.09
CA GLU A 40 5.37 9.46 7.52
C GLU A 40 6.21 8.65 8.51
N ALA A 41 7.13 7.78 8.09
CA ALA A 41 7.82 6.86 9.02
C ALA A 41 6.84 6.11 9.97
N LEU A 42 5.57 5.95 9.57
CA LEU A 42 4.51 5.52 10.47
C LEU A 42 4.51 4.01 10.68
N GLU A 43 4.16 3.62 11.90
CA GLU A 43 3.63 2.30 12.25
C GLU A 43 2.22 2.12 11.65
N VAL A 44 2.12 2.17 10.33
CA VAL A 44 0.86 1.85 9.63
C VAL A 44 0.59 0.36 9.80
N SER A 45 -0.55 0.04 10.38
CA SER A 45 -1.00 -1.35 10.58
C SER A 45 -1.45 -1.98 9.26
N VAL A 46 -1.41 -3.32 9.18
CA VAL A 46 -1.92 -4.05 8.00
C VAL A 46 -3.40 -3.75 7.73
N GLU A 47 -4.17 -3.49 8.79
CA GLU A 47 -5.58 -3.11 8.73
C GLU A 47 -5.78 -1.79 7.95
N GLU A 48 -4.93 -0.80 8.21
CA GLU A 48 -4.99 0.50 7.53
C GLU A 48 -4.57 0.37 6.07
N LEU A 49 -3.53 -0.42 5.78
CA LEU A 49 -3.13 -0.72 4.40
C LEU A 49 -4.30 -1.32 3.60
N ARG A 50 -5.05 -2.25 4.20
CA ARG A 50 -6.25 -2.84 3.59
C ARG A 50 -7.33 -1.78 3.33
N LYS A 51 -7.60 -0.88 4.29
CA LYS A 51 -8.57 0.21 4.11
C LYS A 51 -8.19 1.15 2.95
N TYR A 52 -6.90 1.47 2.82
CA TYR A 52 -6.40 2.28 1.70
C TYR A 52 -6.62 1.60 0.35
N VAL A 53 -6.27 0.31 0.24
CA VAL A 53 -6.48 -0.46 -1.00
C VAL A 53 -7.95 -0.52 -1.38
N GLU A 54 -8.84 -0.75 -0.42
CA GLU A 54 -10.29 -0.74 -0.66
C GLU A 54 -10.80 0.65 -1.08
N SER A 55 -10.24 1.73 -0.53
CA SER A 55 -10.59 3.09 -0.95
C SER A 55 -10.16 3.38 -2.40
N ILE A 56 -9.01 2.86 -2.83
CA ILE A 56 -8.50 2.99 -4.20
C ILE A 56 -9.40 2.23 -5.17
N LYS A 57 -9.77 0.98 -4.83
CA LYS A 57 -10.73 0.19 -5.62
C LYS A 57 -12.06 0.92 -5.80
N LYS A 58 -12.65 1.44 -4.71
CA LYS A 58 -13.90 2.19 -4.78
C LYS A 58 -13.79 3.42 -5.69
N LYS A 59 -12.68 4.16 -5.60
CA LYS A 59 -12.44 5.31 -6.48
C LYS A 59 -12.27 4.92 -7.95
N GLN A 60 -11.65 3.77 -8.26
CA GLN A 60 -11.55 3.24 -9.62
C GLN A 60 -12.89 2.78 -10.19
N LEU A 61 -13.79 2.23 -9.36
CA LEU A 61 -15.12 1.77 -9.77
C LEU A 61 -16.14 2.90 -9.99
N THR A 62 -15.83 4.13 -9.55
CA THR A 62 -16.74 5.28 -9.63
C THR A 62 -16.38 6.25 -10.77
N GLN A 63 -15.39 5.91 -11.61
CA GLN A 63 -15.05 6.63 -12.84
C GLN A 63 -15.41 5.79 -14.06
#